data_AF-A0A9P0TA02-F1
#
_entry.id   AF-A0A9P0TA02-F1
#
_cell.length_a   1.000
_cell.length_b   1.000
_cell.length_c   1.000
_cell.angle_alpha   90.00
_cell.angle_beta   90.00
_cell.angle_gamma   90.00
#
_symmetry.space_group_name_H-M   'P 1'
#
loop_
_entity.id
_entity.type
_entity.pdbx_description
1 polymer ?
#
loop_
_entity_poly.entity_id
_entity_poly.type
_entity_poly.pdbx_seq_one_letter_code
_entity_poly.pdbx_strand_id
1 'polypeptide(L)'
;MTSFGAEIIEEHTGYYPTFKIQGQICHRIGSLQPIEDAQHKFLQIYFMGNMEEQLDRRQGINTATKRAILQDLQKMLHEHHALVRLFKTALERMPSDEYNL
;
A
#
# COMPACT_ATOMS: atom_id res chain seq x y z
N MET A 1 -5.43 -14.66 4.06
CA MET A 1 -4.66 -15.31 2.98
C MET A 1 -3.76 -14.26 2.35
N THR A 2 -2.46 -14.48 2.38
CA THR A 2 -1.44 -13.63 1.74
C THR A 2 -1.43 -13.98 0.25
N SER A 3 -1.93 -13.11 -0.63
CA SER A 3 -1.83 -13.32 -2.09
C SER A 3 -0.41 -13.02 -2.55
N PHE A 4 0.14 -13.84 -3.47
CA PHE A 4 1.46 -13.62 -4.08
C PHE A 4 1.46 -12.51 -5.15
N GLY A 5 0.29 -12.03 -5.57
CA GLY A 5 0.19 -10.88 -6.47
C GLY A 5 0.85 -11.11 -7.84
N ALA A 6 0.61 -12.26 -8.47
CA ALA A 6 1.09 -12.50 -9.82
C ALA A 6 0.40 -11.52 -10.81
N GLU A 7 1.20 -10.80 -11.60
CA GLU A 7 0.69 -9.91 -12.67
C GLU A 7 0.48 -10.67 -13.98
N ILE A 8 1.11 -11.83 -14.13
CA ILE A 8 1.09 -12.65 -15.35
C ILE A 8 0.57 -14.05 -14.98
N ILE A 9 -0.45 -14.50 -15.72
CA ILE A 9 -0.93 -15.88 -15.69
C ILE A 9 -0.68 -16.46 -17.07
N GLU A 10 0.43 -17.17 -17.23
CA GLU A 10 0.74 -17.93 -18.45
C GLU A 10 0.38 -19.40 -18.24
N GLU A 11 -0.61 -19.88 -18.99
CA GLU A 11 -0.89 -21.31 -19.11
C GLU A 11 -0.09 -21.90 -20.26
N HIS A 12 0.84 -22.80 -19.93
CA HIS A 12 1.51 -23.62 -20.94
C HIS A 12 0.80 -24.97 -21.08
N THR A 13 0.45 -25.34 -22.30
CA THR A 13 -0.11 -26.66 -22.59
C THR A 13 0.95 -27.75 -22.35
N GLY A 14 0.64 -28.68 -21.44
CA GLY A 14 1.46 -29.88 -21.18
C GLY A 14 2.52 -29.77 -20.08
N TYR A 15 2.73 -28.61 -19.46
CA TYR A 15 3.65 -28.46 -18.33
C TYR A 15 3.08 -27.55 -17.24
N TYR A 16 2.75 -28.13 -16.08
CA TYR A 16 2.25 -27.42 -14.91
C TYR A 16 3.28 -27.51 -13.78
N PRO A 17 4.25 -26.58 -13.70
CA PRO A 17 5.27 -26.62 -12.66
C PRO A 17 4.62 -26.44 -11.29
N THR A 18 4.78 -27.44 -10.42
CA THR A 18 4.44 -27.30 -9.00
C THR A 18 5.68 -26.89 -8.24
N PHE A 19 5.68 -25.69 -7.66
CA PHE A 19 6.73 -25.25 -6.76
C PHE A 19 6.28 -25.36 -5.30
N LYS A 20 7.19 -25.78 -4.43
CA LYS A 20 6.96 -25.84 -2.98
C LYS A 20 7.78 -24.75 -2.31
N ILE A 21 7.10 -23.82 -1.65
CA ILE A 21 7.73 -22.77 -0.84
C ILE A 21 7.70 -23.24 0.62
N GLN A 22 8.84 -23.21 1.30
CA GLN A 22 8.95 -23.51 2.73
C GLN A 22 9.09 -22.21 3.53
N GLY A 23 8.51 -22.19 4.74
CA GLY A 23 8.52 -21.03 5.63
C GLY A 23 7.18 -20.28 5.67
N GLN A 24 7.15 -19.19 6.42
CA GLN A 24 5.96 -18.33 6.55
C GLN A 24 5.95 -17.30 5.42
N ILE A 25 4.83 -17.24 4.68
CA ILE A 25 4.64 -16.23 3.65
C ILE A 25 4.31 -14.90 4.34
N CYS A 26 5.24 -13.95 4.29
CA CYS A 26 5.06 -12.60 4.77
C CYS A 26 4.86 -11.60 3.61
N HIS A 27 4.03 -10.58 3.83
CA HIS A 27 3.94 -9.45 2.90
C HIS A 27 5.20 -8.58 3.03
N ARG A 28 5.86 -8.30 1.91
CA ARG A 28 6.88 -7.26 1.86
C ARG A 28 6.17 -5.91 2.01
N ILE A 29 6.61 -5.10 2.98
CA ILE A 29 5.97 -3.82 3.34
C ILE A 29 5.92 -2.80 2.18
N GLY A 30 6.75 -2.99 1.15
CA GLY A 30 6.92 -2.05 0.04
C GLY A 30 7.92 -0.94 0.39
N SER A 31 8.15 -0.02 -0.55
CA SER A 31 8.91 1.20 -0.24
C SER A 31 8.09 2.09 0.69
N LEU A 32 8.76 2.74 1.64
CA LEU A 32 8.16 3.78 2.48
C LEU A 32 8.51 5.19 2.00
N GLN A 33 9.43 5.32 1.04
CA GLN A 33 9.83 6.61 0.47
C GLN A 33 8.86 7.03 -0.64
N PRO A 34 8.53 8.34 -0.74
CA PRO A 34 7.79 8.84 -1.87
C PRO A 34 8.60 8.60 -3.14
N ILE A 35 7.95 8.04 -4.16
CA ILE A 35 8.55 7.87 -5.48
C ILE A 35 7.85 8.89 -6.36
N GLU A 36 8.64 9.75 -7.01
CA GLU A 36 8.12 10.80 -7.89
C GLU A 36 7.28 10.17 -9.02
N ASP A 37 6.17 10.81 -9.36
CA ASP A 37 5.20 10.37 -10.38
C ASP A 37 4.57 8.97 -10.21
N ALA A 38 4.84 8.28 -9.10
CA ALA A 38 4.25 6.98 -8.81
C ALA A 38 3.03 7.11 -7.88
N GLN A 39 1.96 6.38 -8.20
CA GLN A 39 0.84 6.24 -7.27
C GLN A 39 1.27 5.54 -5.98
N HIS A 40 0.88 6.09 -4.84
CA HIS A 40 1.14 5.47 -3.53
C HIS A 40 0.56 4.05 -3.44
N LYS A 41 1.35 3.13 -2.88
CA LYS A 41 1.00 1.71 -2.74
C LYS A 41 1.25 1.22 -1.30
N PHE A 42 0.61 0.12 -0.93
CA PHE A 42 0.79 -0.53 0.38
C PHE A 42 0.60 0.46 1.54
N LEU A 43 1.60 0.59 2.41
CA LEU A 43 1.52 1.43 3.60
C LEU A 43 1.51 2.93 3.29
N GLN A 44 2.09 3.34 2.16
CA GLN A 44 2.16 4.74 1.75
C GLN A 44 0.77 5.40 1.67
N ILE A 45 -0.25 4.63 1.30
CA ILE A 45 -1.65 5.09 1.17
C ILE A 45 -2.20 5.63 2.52
N TYR A 46 -1.59 5.29 3.65
CA TYR A 46 -2.04 5.76 4.98
C TYR A 46 -1.36 7.05 5.45
N PHE A 47 -0.23 7.44 4.87
CA PHE A 47 0.56 8.56 5.39
C PHE A 47 1.11 9.52 4.34
N MET A 48 1.07 9.18 3.05
CA MET A 48 1.45 10.07 1.95
C MET A 48 0.23 10.77 1.35
N GLY A 49 0.45 11.99 0.84
CA GLY A 49 -0.61 12.84 0.32
C GLY A 49 -1.57 13.33 1.42
N ASN A 50 -2.61 14.04 1.00
CA ASN A 50 -3.67 14.52 1.89
C ASN A 50 -4.77 13.47 2.10
N MET A 51 -5.69 13.73 3.04
CA MET A 51 -6.78 12.79 3.36
C MET A 51 -7.66 12.43 2.17
N GLU A 52 -7.90 13.36 1.24
CA GLU A 52 -8.76 13.16 0.08
C GLU A 52 -8.07 12.31 -0.98
N GLU A 53 -6.80 12.61 -1.29
CA GLU A 53 -5.97 11.81 -2.21
C GLU A 53 -5.85 10.35 -1.74
N GLN A 54 -5.71 10.16 -0.43
CA GLN A 54 -5.69 8.85 0.20
C GLN A 54 -7.02 8.10 0.03
N LEU A 55 -8.16 8.79 0.14
CA LEU A 55 -9.48 8.20 -0.08
C LEU A 55 -9.70 7.86 -1.55
N ASP A 56 -9.34 8.78 -2.46
CA ASP A 56 -9.42 8.57 -3.91
C ASP A 56 -8.57 7.38 -4.33
N ARG A 57 -7.37 7.24 -3.76
CA ARG A 57 -6.52 6.10 -4.03
C ARG A 57 -7.17 4.78 -3.64
N ARG A 58 -7.80 4.71 -2.46
CA ARG A 58 -8.52 3.52 -1.98
C ARG A 58 -9.75 3.22 -2.82
N GLN A 59 -10.49 4.25 -3.21
CA GLN A 59 -11.66 4.12 -4.08
C GLN A 59 -11.25 3.60 -5.46
N GLY A 60 -10.10 4.03 -5.99
CA GLY A 60 -9.56 3.52 -7.25
C GLY A 60 -9.10 2.06 -7.18
N ILE A 61 -8.63 1.60 -6.02
CA ILE A 61 -8.27 0.19 -5.79
C ILE A 61 -9.50 -0.69 -5.64
N ASN A 62 -10.53 -0.20 -4.94
CA ASN A 62 -11.77 -0.93 -4.71
C ASN A 62 -12.98 -0.03 -5.01
N THR A 63 -13.37 -0.01 -6.28
CA THR A 63 -14.44 0.84 -6.79
C THR A 63 -15.82 0.48 -6.26
N ALA A 64 -16.01 -0.76 -5.79
CA ALA A 64 -17.26 -1.25 -5.24
C ALA A 64 -17.51 -0.81 -3.79
N THR A 65 -16.47 -0.37 -3.07
CA THR A 65 -16.61 0.04 -1.67
C THR A 65 -17.22 1.44 -1.58
N LYS A 66 -18.15 1.62 -0.64
CA LYS A 66 -18.75 2.93 -0.37
C LYS A 66 -17.69 3.87 0.21
N ARG A 67 -17.51 5.03 -0.40
CA ARG A 67 -16.53 6.05 0.03
C ARG A 67 -16.67 6.43 1.51
N ALA A 68 -17.90 6.55 2.02
CA ALA A 68 -18.15 6.87 3.43
C ALA A 68 -17.52 5.85 4.39
N ILE A 69 -17.57 4.55 4.05
CA ILE A 69 -16.95 3.49 4.86
C ILE A 69 -15.42 3.65 4.85
N LEU A 70 -14.83 3.96 3.69
CA LEU A 70 -13.38 4.21 3.61
C LEU A 70 -12.97 5.41 4.46
N GLN A 71 -13.78 6.47 4.47
CA GLN A 71 -13.55 7.66 5.28
C GLN A 71 -13.61 7.36 6.78
N ASP A 72 -14.62 6.62 7.23
CA ASP A 72 -14.74 6.24 8.64
C ASP A 72 -13.56 5.37 9.09
N LEU A 73 -13.17 4.38 8.27
CA LEU A 73 -12.00 3.55 8.54
C LEU A 73 -10.69 4.35 8.57
N GLN A 74 -10.51 5.27 7.62
CA GLN A 74 -9.32 6.13 7.57
C GLN A 74 -9.24 7.02 8.81
N LYS A 75 -10.36 7.60 9.25
CA LYS A 75 -10.43 8.41 10.47
C LYS A 75 -10.05 7.59 11.71
N MET A 76 -10.65 6.41 11.87
CA MET A 76 -10.37 5.49 12.98
C MET A 76 -8.88 5.09 13.03
N LEU A 77 -8.27 4.83 11.87
CA LEU A 77 -6.84 4.53 11.79
C LEU A 77 -5.97 5.73 12.14
N HIS A 78 -6.31 6.94 11.72
CA HIS A 78 -5.56 8.14 12.12
C HIS A 78 -5.63 8.42 13.62
N GLU A 79 -6.78 8.17 14.24
CA GLU A 79 -7.00 8.39 15.66
C GLU A 79 -6.24 7.38 16.52
N HIS A 80 -6.25 6.10 16.14
CA HIS A 80 -5.79 5.02 17.01
C HIS A 80 -4.52 4.30 16.56
N HIS A 81 -4.17 4.35 15.27
CA HIS A 81 -3.09 3.53 14.75
C HIS A 81 -1.72 4.20 14.92
N ALA A 82 -0.96 3.75 15.91
CA ALA A 82 0.34 4.31 16.27
C ALA A 82 1.33 4.37 15.08
N LEU A 83 1.34 3.36 14.21
CA LEU A 83 2.23 3.36 13.04
C LEU A 83 1.89 4.47 12.03
N VAL A 84 0.60 4.76 11.82
CA VAL A 84 0.19 5.80 10.86
C VAL A 84 0.68 7.17 11.34
N ARG A 85 0.54 7.43 12.65
CA ARG A 85 1.08 8.63 13.30
C ARG A 85 2.59 8.69 13.19
N LEU A 86 3.28 7.58 13.49
CA LEU A 86 4.74 7.49 13.40
C LEU A 86 5.26 7.81 12.00
N PHE A 87 4.68 7.20 10.96
CA PHE A 87 5.13 7.43 9.58
C PHE A 87 4.82 8.83 9.07
N LYS A 88 3.66 9.42 9.44
CA LYS A 88 3.37 10.83 9.13
C LYS A 88 4.43 11.76 9.76
N THR A 89 4.70 11.59 11.05
CA THR A 89 5.72 12.40 11.74
C THR A 89 7.13 12.18 11.17
N ALA A 90 7.47 10.95 10.78
CA ALA A 90 8.74 10.67 10.14
C ALA A 90 8.85 11.40 8.79
N LEU A 91 7.82 11.31 7.94
CA LEU A 91 7.76 11.97 6.64
C LEU A 91 7.88 13.50 6.78
N GLU A 92 7.16 14.11 7.72
CA GLU A 92 7.22 15.56 8.00
C GLU A 92 8.60 16.03 8.48
N ARG A 93 9.40 15.14 9.07
CA ARG A 93 10.74 15.44 9.61
C ARG A 93 11.86 15.05 8.66
N MET A 94 11.58 14.40 7.54
CA MET A 94 12.60 14.06 6.56
C MET A 94 13.16 15.35 5.93
N PRO A 95 14.49 15.49 5.78
CA PRO A 95 15.08 16.62 5.09
C PRO A 95 14.58 16.70 3.65
N SER A 96 14.18 17.89 3.20
CA SER A 96 13.63 18.15 1.86
C SER A 96 14.60 17.85 0.71
N ASP A 97 15.89 17.68 0.99
CA ASP A 97 16.94 17.53 -0.03
C ASP A 97 17.11 16.09 -0.54
N GLU A 98 16.44 15.10 0.07
CA GLU A 98 16.47 13.69 -0.38
C GLU A 98 15.40 13.34 -1.44
N TYR A 99 14.62 14.31 -1.91
CA TYR A 99 13.58 14.11 -2.93
C TYR A 99 14.10 13.96 -4.37
N ASN A 100 15.40 14.11 -4.62
CA ASN A 100 15.99 14.07 -5.97
C ASN A 100 16.89 12.83 -6.18
N LEU A 101 16.31 11.63 -6.25
CA LEU A 101 17.03 10.40 -6.64
C LEU A 101 16.24 9.56 -7.64
#